data_AF-A0A9E1YPS0-F1
#
_entry.id   AF-A0A9E1YPS0-F1
#
_cell.length_a   1.000
_cell.length_b   1.000
_cell.length_c   1.000
_cell.angle_alpha   90.00
_cell.angle_beta   90.00
_cell.angle_gamma   90.00
#
_symmetry.space_group_name_H-M   'P 1'
#
loop_
_entity.id
_entity.type
_entity.pdbx_description
1 polymer ?
#
loop_
_entity_poly.entity_id
_entity_poly.type
_entity_poly.pdbx_seq_one_letter_code
_entity_poly.pdbx_strand_id
1 'polypeptide(L)'
;MANKKDKVTDKKVVDDKIKKRFLVDKGTDKFTKVEEYETVETILDGSILAEYNKALAGSRDLLASDYERRMHMFKVTRMTLSFNLIYRKKSNEDIFISKISFSQFNITEGVTRMNALKEGKITFLFDDDSTIVCDKEITYNGGIENEELFIETNISLLSKIVNSKSVEYRLQSSFGVISEGSFYPESIINFCGFYNSLFDNSFKRDEIISAIEKEEKEEKARKRREAQEKKKELEKEKELEKEKELEIKNTSSNSSCFVVTATMDDVNHPTVKDFRLFRDNFLLTNNTGKYFIDIYYKLGPYFAKIISLHPILQKLSYSLFIKPIHNLIRDKIDTYKN
;
A
#
# COMPACT_ATOMS: atom_id res chain seq x y z
N MET A 1 3.19 -20.04 -49.70
CA MET A 1 2.19 -18.95 -49.49
C MET A 1 1.80 -18.72 -48.03
N ALA A 2 2.14 -19.61 -47.08
CA ALA A 2 1.91 -19.44 -45.63
C ALA A 2 2.98 -18.58 -44.91
N ASN A 3 3.36 -17.40 -45.45
CA ASN A 3 4.49 -16.65 -44.85
C ASN A 3 4.39 -15.12 -44.95
N LYS A 4 3.24 -14.58 -45.41
CA LYS A 4 3.03 -13.13 -45.54
C LYS A 4 1.86 -12.62 -44.69
N LYS A 5 0.80 -13.43 -44.49
CA LYS A 5 -0.28 -13.10 -43.55
C LYS A 5 0.18 -13.20 -42.10
N ASP A 6 0.90 -14.25 -41.73
CA ASP A 6 1.34 -14.47 -40.33
C ASP A 6 2.33 -13.39 -39.87
N LYS A 7 3.30 -13.01 -40.73
CA LYS A 7 4.23 -11.90 -40.45
C LYS A 7 3.55 -10.54 -40.29
N VAL A 8 2.45 -10.30 -41.00
CA VAL A 8 1.69 -9.03 -40.90
C VAL A 8 0.88 -8.99 -39.61
N THR A 9 0.33 -10.12 -39.19
CA THR A 9 -0.37 -10.26 -37.91
C THR A 9 0.58 -10.05 -36.74
N ASP A 10 1.76 -10.69 -36.75
CA ASP A 10 2.77 -10.53 -35.70
C ASP A 10 3.27 -9.09 -35.58
N LYS A 11 3.52 -8.43 -36.73
CA LYS A 11 3.96 -7.02 -36.73
C LYS A 11 2.90 -6.11 -36.08
N LYS A 12 1.63 -6.31 -36.41
CA LYS A 12 0.52 -5.52 -35.85
C LYS A 12 0.38 -5.72 -34.34
N VAL A 13 0.50 -6.96 -33.87
CA VAL A 13 0.45 -7.28 -32.42
C VAL A 13 1.57 -6.55 -31.67
N VAL A 14 2.78 -6.52 -32.23
CA VAL A 14 3.91 -5.80 -31.63
C VAL A 14 3.67 -4.29 -31.60
N ASP A 15 3.15 -3.72 -32.69
CA ASP A 15 2.84 -2.28 -32.75
C ASP A 15 1.79 -1.88 -31.69
N ASP A 16 0.74 -2.68 -31.55
CA ASP A 16 -0.30 -2.47 -30.54
C ASP A 16 0.27 -2.60 -29.12
N LYS A 17 1.23 -3.51 -28.90
CA LYS A 17 1.93 -3.67 -27.61
C LYS A 17 2.77 -2.44 -27.26
N ILE A 18 3.54 -1.91 -28.23
CA ILE A 18 4.35 -0.69 -28.05
C ILE A 18 3.45 0.49 -27.72
N LYS A 19 2.40 0.72 -28.51
CA LYS A 19 1.42 1.78 -28.27
C LYS A 19 0.85 1.70 -26.86
N LYS A 20 0.34 0.53 -26.47
CA LYS A 20 -0.25 0.34 -25.15
C LYS A 20 0.70 0.66 -23.99
N ARG A 21 2.01 0.43 -24.16
CA ARG A 21 3.01 0.64 -23.10
C ARG A 21 3.52 2.09 -23.01
N PHE A 22 3.67 2.77 -24.14
CA PHE A 22 4.40 4.04 -24.21
C PHE A 22 3.56 5.25 -24.60
N LEU A 23 2.33 5.02 -25.04
CA LEU A 23 1.40 6.04 -25.49
C LEU A 23 0.16 6.07 -24.59
N VAL A 24 -0.14 7.23 -24.01
CA VAL A 24 -1.42 7.48 -23.34
C VAL A 24 -2.33 8.20 -24.33
N ASP A 25 -3.26 7.45 -24.92
CA ASP A 25 -4.28 7.99 -25.83
C ASP A 25 -5.44 8.61 -25.02
N LYS A 26 -5.65 9.92 -25.17
CA LYS A 26 -6.75 10.67 -24.52
C LYS A 26 -7.99 10.74 -25.40
N GLY A 27 -7.93 10.19 -26.61
CA GLY A 27 -9.00 10.20 -27.60
C GLY A 27 -9.11 11.51 -28.37
N THR A 28 -10.23 11.65 -29.06
CA THR A 28 -10.54 12.82 -29.89
C THR A 28 -11.60 13.68 -29.20
N ASP A 29 -11.30 14.95 -28.99
CA ASP A 29 -12.29 15.89 -28.51
C ASP A 29 -13.42 16.06 -29.53
N LYS A 30 -14.66 15.91 -29.06
CA LYS A 30 -15.85 15.87 -29.93
C LYS A 30 -16.07 17.18 -30.70
N PHE A 31 -15.72 18.32 -30.11
CA PHE A 31 -16.06 19.65 -30.64
C PHE A 31 -14.93 20.21 -31.50
N THR A 32 -13.71 20.16 -30.99
CA THR A 32 -12.51 20.70 -31.63
C THR A 32 -11.89 19.74 -32.65
N LYS A 33 -12.28 18.44 -32.59
CA LYS A 33 -11.70 17.35 -33.39
C LYS A 33 -10.20 17.17 -33.21
N VAL A 34 -9.68 17.63 -32.07
CA VAL A 34 -8.28 17.46 -31.70
C VAL A 34 -8.10 16.07 -31.11
N GLU A 35 -7.17 15.30 -31.66
CA GLU A 35 -6.67 14.08 -31.03
C GLU A 35 -5.57 14.46 -30.05
N GLU A 36 -5.59 13.90 -28.84
CA GLU A 36 -4.58 14.17 -27.82
C GLU A 36 -3.90 12.89 -27.35
N TYR A 37 -2.58 12.96 -27.30
CA TYR A 37 -1.71 11.87 -26.89
C TYR A 37 -0.68 12.40 -25.89
N GLU A 38 -0.40 11.62 -24.84
CA GLU A 38 0.63 11.97 -23.85
C GLU A 38 1.69 10.86 -23.76
N THR A 39 2.92 11.24 -23.45
CA THR A 39 3.93 10.27 -23.01
C THR A 39 3.52 9.66 -21.67
N VAL A 40 4.05 8.47 -21.37
CA VAL A 40 4.04 7.97 -19.98
C VAL A 40 4.76 8.97 -19.08
N GLU A 41 4.31 9.05 -17.83
CA GLU A 41 4.85 9.95 -16.81
C GLU A 41 6.35 9.72 -16.58
N THR A 42 7.12 10.80 -16.63
CA THR A 42 8.54 10.83 -16.27
C THR A 42 8.70 11.55 -14.94
N ILE A 43 9.13 10.82 -13.90
CA ILE A 43 9.39 11.42 -12.59
C ILE A 43 10.65 12.28 -12.66
N LEU A 44 10.54 13.51 -12.14
CA LEU A 44 11.66 14.44 -11.99
C LEU A 44 12.28 14.28 -10.60
N ASP A 45 13.50 14.80 -10.43
CA ASP A 45 14.24 14.80 -9.20
C ASP A 45 13.51 15.67 -8.18
N GLY A 46 13.15 15.07 -7.06
CA GLY A 46 12.45 15.74 -5.97
C GLY A 46 13.39 16.17 -4.84
N SER A 47 14.71 16.09 -5.01
CA SER A 47 15.68 16.26 -3.91
C SER A 47 15.63 17.68 -3.35
N ILE A 48 15.53 18.70 -4.21
CA ILE A 48 15.39 20.10 -3.79
C ILE A 48 14.10 20.31 -2.98
N LEU A 49 12.98 19.75 -3.43
CA LEU A 49 11.71 19.83 -2.68
C LEU A 49 11.75 19.04 -1.37
N ALA A 50 12.46 17.91 -1.34
CA ALA A 50 12.66 17.12 -0.14
C ALA A 50 13.49 17.90 0.91
N GLU A 51 14.51 18.64 0.47
CA GLU A 51 15.28 19.54 1.33
C GLU A 51 14.43 20.70 1.86
N TYR A 52 13.64 21.33 0.98
CA TYR A 52 12.68 22.36 1.37
C TYR A 52 11.70 21.84 2.45
N ASN A 53 11.14 20.65 2.26
CA ASN A 53 10.23 20.05 3.23
C ASN A 53 10.94 19.71 4.56
N LYS A 54 12.18 19.23 4.53
CA LYS A 54 12.99 19.03 5.74
C LYS A 54 13.23 20.34 6.50
N ALA A 55 13.51 21.44 5.79
CA ALA A 55 13.70 22.75 6.39
C ALA A 55 12.41 23.26 7.07
N LEU A 56 11.25 23.05 6.44
CA LEU A 56 9.95 23.36 7.04
C LEU A 56 9.69 22.53 8.32
N ALA A 57 9.95 21.22 8.28
CA ALA A 57 9.78 20.34 9.43
C ALA A 57 10.75 20.67 10.58
N GLY A 58 11.94 21.17 10.26
CA GLY A 58 12.99 21.56 11.20
C GLY A 58 12.88 22.97 11.79
N SER A 59 11.92 23.78 11.33
CA SER A 59 11.66 25.11 11.89
C SER A 59 11.18 24.95 13.35
N ARG A 60 12.03 25.34 14.31
CA ARG A 60 11.74 25.27 15.75
C ARG A 60 10.65 26.27 16.07
N ASP A 61 9.42 25.80 16.24
CA ASP A 61 8.47 26.52 17.07
C ASP A 61 8.94 26.41 18.53
N LEU A 62 9.57 27.46 19.04
CA LEU A 62 10.20 27.47 20.37
C LEU A 62 9.18 27.32 21.51
N LEU A 63 7.89 27.47 21.21
CA LEU A 63 6.77 27.35 22.15
C LEU A 63 6.07 25.98 22.08
N ALA A 64 6.45 25.10 21.16
CA ALA A 64 5.81 23.80 20.99
C ALA A 64 6.23 22.79 22.09
N SER A 65 5.24 22.11 22.65
CA SER A 65 5.38 21.06 23.67
C SER A 65 6.18 19.84 23.17
N ASP A 66 6.72 19.02 24.07
CA ASP A 66 7.46 17.77 23.70
C ASP A 66 6.61 16.75 22.92
N TYR A 67 5.28 16.89 22.94
CA TYR A 67 4.36 16.13 22.12
C TYR A 67 4.30 16.69 20.69
N GLU A 68 4.15 18.01 20.55
CA GLU A 68 4.17 18.70 19.26
C GLU A 68 5.52 18.51 18.55
N ARG A 69 6.65 18.61 19.27
CA ARG A 69 7.99 18.32 18.72
C ARG A 69 8.13 16.90 18.16
N ARG A 70 7.47 15.91 18.80
CA ARG A 70 7.42 14.53 18.29
C ARG A 70 6.52 14.39 17.07
N MET A 71 5.45 15.18 16.97
CA MET A 71 4.63 15.25 15.75
C MET A 71 5.31 16.02 14.60
N HIS A 72 6.15 17.02 14.90
CA HIS A 72 6.98 17.71 13.90
C HIS A 72 8.00 16.79 13.20
N MET A 73 8.47 15.73 13.86
CA MET A 73 9.28 14.68 13.20
C MET A 73 8.48 13.88 12.13
N PHE A 74 7.15 13.92 12.17
CA PHE A 74 6.26 13.21 11.24
C PHE A 74 5.55 14.12 10.23
N LYS A 75 5.93 15.41 10.11
CA LYS A 75 5.50 16.33 9.04
C LYS A 75 6.15 15.99 7.69
N VAL A 76 6.11 14.74 7.28
CA VAL A 76 6.70 14.31 5.99
C VAL A 76 5.64 14.45 4.91
N THR A 77 5.45 15.68 4.41
CA THR A 77 4.73 15.89 3.16
C THR A 77 5.52 15.24 2.02
N ARG A 78 4.99 14.18 1.41
CA ARG A 78 5.60 13.60 0.22
C ARG A 78 5.26 14.50 -0.96
N MET A 79 6.30 15.04 -1.59
CA MET A 79 6.18 15.89 -2.77
C MET A 79 6.74 15.15 -3.98
N THR A 80 6.05 15.21 -5.11
CA THR A 80 6.47 14.58 -6.37
C THR A 80 6.30 15.54 -7.53
N LEU A 81 7.29 15.52 -8.42
CA LEU A 81 7.27 16.25 -9.69
C LEU A 81 7.33 15.25 -10.83
N SER A 82 6.56 15.52 -11.86
CA SER A 82 6.59 14.73 -13.08
C SER A 82 6.49 15.59 -14.33
N PHE A 83 6.99 15.03 -15.43
CA PHE A 83 6.99 15.62 -16.75
C PHE A 83 6.30 14.68 -17.74
N ASN A 84 5.46 15.26 -18.58
CA ASN A 84 4.88 14.61 -19.75
C ASN A 84 5.06 15.53 -20.96
N LEU A 85 5.25 14.92 -22.13
CA LEU A 85 5.06 15.62 -23.39
C LEU A 85 3.68 15.27 -23.94
N ILE A 86 2.90 16.30 -24.27
CA ILE A 86 1.60 16.17 -24.92
C ILE A 86 1.77 16.49 -26.40
N TYR A 87 1.21 15.63 -27.24
CA TYR A 87 1.03 15.88 -28.67
C TYR A 87 -0.46 15.99 -28.97
N ARG A 88 -0.85 17.11 -29.55
CA ARG A 88 -2.20 17.36 -30.05
C ARG A 88 -2.16 17.43 -31.55
N LYS A 89 -2.96 16.61 -32.20
CA LYS A 89 -3.12 16.57 -33.66
C LYS A 89 -4.46 17.17 -34.05
N LYS A 90 -4.41 18.20 -34.87
CA LYS A 90 -5.57 18.79 -35.55
C LYS A 90 -5.30 18.74 -37.05
N SER A 91 -6.34 18.66 -37.88
CA SER A 91 -6.26 18.30 -39.32
C SER A 91 -5.05 18.80 -40.13
N ASN A 92 -4.51 19.99 -39.85
CA ASN A 92 -3.30 20.54 -40.49
C ASN A 92 -2.29 21.15 -39.49
N GLU A 93 -2.40 20.86 -38.20
CA GLU A 93 -1.60 21.50 -37.16
C GLU A 93 -1.19 20.51 -36.08
N ASP A 94 0.11 20.50 -35.79
CA ASP A 94 0.73 19.70 -34.75
C ASP A 94 1.13 20.61 -33.60
N ILE A 95 0.57 20.37 -32.41
CA ILE A 95 0.82 21.15 -31.21
C ILE A 95 1.54 20.26 -30.20
N PHE A 96 2.65 20.75 -29.66
CA PHE A 96 3.41 20.08 -28.61
C PHE A 96 3.40 20.92 -27.33
N ILE A 97 3.20 20.25 -26.20
CA ILE A 97 3.10 20.90 -24.90
C ILE A 97 3.96 20.12 -23.91
N SER A 98 4.81 20.84 -23.17
CA SER A 98 5.50 20.34 -21.99
C SER A 98 4.57 20.50 -20.79
N LYS A 99 4.12 19.39 -20.22
CA LYS A 99 3.31 19.37 -19.00
C LYS A 99 4.21 19.03 -17.81
N ILE A 100 4.22 19.88 -16.80
CA ILE A 100 4.81 19.59 -15.50
C ILE A 100 3.68 19.43 -14.49
N SER A 101 3.71 18.34 -13.74
CA SER A 101 2.77 18.10 -12.65
C SER A 101 3.52 18.09 -11.33
N PHE A 102 2.96 18.76 -10.33
CA PHE A 102 3.41 18.73 -8.95
C PHE A 102 2.29 18.15 -8.11
N SER A 103 2.62 17.23 -7.22
CA SER A 103 1.68 16.74 -6.22
C SER A 103 2.32 16.67 -4.85
N GLN A 104 1.52 16.95 -3.83
CA GLN A 104 1.92 16.85 -2.44
C GLN A 104 0.86 16.11 -1.63
N PHE A 105 1.34 15.25 -0.74
CA PHE A 105 0.51 14.40 0.09
C PHE A 105 1.05 14.37 1.52
N ASN A 106 0.18 14.56 2.50
CA ASN A 106 0.52 14.48 3.93
C ASN A 106 -0.43 13.51 4.64
N ILE A 107 0.11 12.68 5.52
CA ILE A 107 -0.60 11.61 6.23
C ILE A 107 -1.29 12.14 7.50
N THR A 108 -0.77 13.23 8.08
CA THR A 108 -1.11 13.67 9.45
C THR A 108 -1.90 14.97 9.51
N GLU A 109 -1.66 15.90 8.58
CA GLU A 109 -2.32 17.21 8.48
C GLU A 109 -2.71 17.50 7.03
N GLY A 110 -3.50 18.56 6.81
CA GLY A 110 -3.74 19.10 5.47
C GLY A 110 -2.48 19.77 4.90
N VAL A 111 -2.33 19.73 3.57
CA VAL A 111 -1.22 20.43 2.88
C VAL A 111 -1.59 21.89 2.58
N THR A 112 -0.59 22.77 2.56
CA THR A 112 -0.76 24.18 2.20
C THR A 112 -0.46 24.39 0.72
N ARG A 113 -1.29 25.18 0.03
CA ARG A 113 -1.02 25.59 -1.36
C ARG A 113 0.37 26.22 -1.48
N MET A 114 1.20 25.66 -2.35
CA MET A 114 2.55 26.17 -2.60
C MET A 114 2.58 27.14 -3.78
N ASN A 115 1.85 26.85 -4.85
CA ASN A 115 2.08 27.44 -6.17
C ASN A 115 3.51 27.17 -6.69
N ALA A 116 4.06 26.00 -6.36
CA ALA A 116 5.42 25.59 -6.70
C ALA A 116 5.72 25.74 -8.21
N LEU A 117 4.73 25.55 -9.08
CA LEU A 117 4.90 25.63 -10.54
C LEU A 117 4.53 26.99 -11.14
N LYS A 118 4.05 27.96 -10.35
CA LYS A 118 3.60 29.25 -10.89
C LYS A 118 4.74 30.02 -11.55
N GLU A 119 4.49 30.52 -12.77
CA GLU A 119 5.49 31.20 -13.62
C GLU A 119 6.70 30.30 -13.90
N GLY A 120 6.42 29.00 -14.07
CA GLY A 120 7.44 27.99 -14.27
C GLY A 120 8.01 27.98 -15.68
N LYS A 121 9.28 27.59 -15.79
CA LYS A 121 9.96 27.30 -17.04
C LYS A 121 10.84 26.07 -16.87
N ILE A 122 11.01 25.31 -17.93
CA ILE A 122 11.92 24.16 -17.96
C ILE A 122 12.96 24.35 -19.05
N THR A 123 14.22 24.12 -18.70
CA THR A 123 15.34 24.13 -19.63
C THR A 123 15.89 22.72 -19.74
N PHE A 124 16.14 22.26 -20.96
CA PHE A 124 16.78 20.98 -21.26
C PHE A 124 18.18 21.22 -21.80
N LEU A 125 19.13 20.38 -21.40
CA LEU A 125 20.49 20.31 -21.91
C LEU A 125 20.73 18.91 -22.48
N PHE A 126 21.26 18.85 -23.70
CA PHE A 126 21.48 17.61 -24.45
C PHE A 126 22.98 17.28 -24.57
N ASP A 127 23.28 16.05 -24.99
CA ASP A 127 24.66 15.54 -25.15
C ASP A 127 25.56 16.39 -26.07
N ASP A 128 24.96 17.16 -26.98
CA ASP A 128 25.66 18.03 -27.94
C ASP A 128 25.80 19.48 -27.43
N ASP A 129 25.68 19.68 -26.12
CA ASP A 129 25.70 20.97 -25.40
C ASP A 129 24.61 21.96 -25.85
N SER A 130 23.68 21.54 -26.72
CA SER A 130 22.55 22.38 -27.10
C SER A 130 21.52 22.43 -25.98
N THR A 131 20.80 23.55 -25.92
CA THR A 131 19.73 23.77 -24.94
C THR A 131 18.40 24.06 -25.60
N ILE A 132 17.31 23.54 -25.03
CA ILE A 132 15.94 23.95 -25.37
C ILE A 132 15.29 24.52 -24.12
N VAL A 133 14.76 25.73 -24.21
CA VAL A 133 14.03 26.41 -23.14
C VAL A 133 12.55 26.42 -23.48
N CYS A 134 11.71 25.96 -22.56
CA CYS A 134 10.27 26.09 -22.61
C CYS A 134 9.85 27.06 -21.50
N ASP A 135 9.47 28.29 -21.87
CA ASP A 135 9.12 29.39 -20.97
C ASP A 135 7.79 30.09 -21.32
N LYS A 136 7.19 29.75 -22.46
CA LYS A 136 5.90 30.31 -22.88
C LYS A 136 4.75 29.51 -22.27
N GLU A 137 4.29 29.95 -21.11
CA GLU A 137 3.13 29.38 -20.42
C GLU A 137 1.87 29.43 -21.30
N ILE A 138 1.20 28.29 -21.44
CA ILE A 138 -0.14 28.18 -22.02
C ILE A 138 -1.17 28.35 -20.91
N THR A 139 -1.04 27.55 -19.85
CA THR A 139 -1.95 27.52 -18.71
C THR A 139 -1.23 27.03 -17.46
N TYR A 140 -1.54 27.62 -16.32
CA TYR A 140 -1.21 27.11 -15.00
C TYR A 140 -2.49 26.79 -14.20
N ASN A 141 -2.61 25.54 -13.75
CA ASN A 141 -3.69 25.07 -12.89
C ASN A 141 -3.16 24.90 -11.46
N GLY A 142 -3.33 25.93 -10.63
CA GLY A 142 -2.94 25.87 -9.23
C GLY A 142 -3.97 25.16 -8.34
N GLY A 143 -3.52 24.22 -7.52
CA GLY A 143 -4.35 23.53 -6.53
C GLY A 143 -3.71 23.54 -5.14
N ILE A 144 -4.38 22.88 -4.18
CA ILE A 144 -3.82 22.68 -2.85
C ILE A 144 -2.88 21.47 -2.88
N GLU A 145 -3.37 20.31 -3.31
CA GLU A 145 -2.55 19.08 -3.35
C GLU A 145 -1.82 18.89 -4.68
N ASN A 146 -2.38 19.40 -5.77
CA ASN A 146 -1.86 19.19 -7.12
C ASN A 146 -1.75 20.52 -7.84
N GLU A 147 -0.71 20.66 -8.65
CA GLU A 147 -0.53 21.77 -9.58
C GLU A 147 -0.12 21.22 -10.94
N GLU A 148 -0.58 21.85 -12.01
CA GLU A 148 -0.15 21.52 -13.36
C GLU A 148 0.24 22.78 -14.12
N LEU A 149 1.37 22.71 -14.82
CA LEU A 149 1.87 23.76 -15.69
C LEU A 149 2.00 23.22 -17.11
N PHE A 150 1.39 23.93 -18.06
CA PHE A 150 1.42 23.61 -19.47
C PHE A 150 2.22 24.69 -20.21
N ILE A 151 3.32 24.30 -20.83
CA ILE A 151 4.25 25.20 -21.51
C ILE A 151 4.35 24.82 -22.99
N GLU A 152 4.31 25.81 -23.87
CA GLU A 152 4.46 25.60 -25.31
C GLU A 152 5.85 25.04 -25.64
N THR A 153 5.86 24.06 -26.55
CA THR A 153 7.09 23.53 -27.15
C THR A 153 6.82 23.10 -28.60
N ASN A 154 7.76 22.42 -29.23
CA ASN A 154 7.61 21.91 -30.58
C ASN A 154 8.29 20.54 -30.75
N ILE A 155 8.12 19.94 -31.93
CA ILE A 155 8.66 18.62 -32.28
C ILE A 155 10.18 18.51 -32.08
N SER A 156 10.92 19.63 -32.11
CA SER A 156 12.38 19.63 -31.92
C SER A 156 12.77 19.14 -30.53
N LEU A 157 11.96 19.44 -29.49
CA LEU A 157 12.21 18.92 -28.14
C LEU A 157 12.14 17.40 -28.11
N LEU A 158 11.03 16.83 -28.62
CA LEU A 158 10.88 15.37 -28.71
C LEU A 158 12.00 14.75 -29.55
N SER A 159 12.31 15.35 -30.71
CA SER A 159 13.34 14.87 -31.62
C SER A 159 14.72 14.87 -30.96
N LYS A 160 15.06 15.89 -30.17
CA LYS A 160 16.30 15.95 -29.41
C LYS A 160 16.33 14.90 -28.30
N ILE A 161 15.25 14.76 -27.52
CA ILE A 161 15.16 13.76 -26.44
C ILE A 161 15.39 12.35 -26.99
N VAL A 162 14.69 11.94 -28.04
CA VAL A 162 14.76 10.54 -28.54
C VAL A 162 16.09 10.19 -29.22
N ASN A 163 16.86 11.20 -29.65
CA ASN A 163 18.17 11.02 -30.26
C ASN A 163 19.34 11.22 -29.28
N SER A 164 19.07 11.64 -28.05
CA SER A 164 20.10 11.83 -27.02
C SER A 164 20.28 10.55 -26.18
N LYS A 165 21.48 10.33 -25.68
CA LYS A 165 21.84 9.32 -24.69
C LYS A 165 21.49 9.79 -23.28
N SER A 166 21.66 11.08 -23.02
CA SER A 166 21.28 11.72 -21.76
C SER A 166 20.52 13.03 -22.02
N VAL A 167 19.63 13.37 -21.11
CA VAL A 167 18.88 14.62 -21.15
C VAL A 167 18.90 15.18 -19.73
N GLU A 168 19.61 16.28 -19.55
CA GLU A 168 19.58 17.05 -18.32
C GLU A 168 18.47 18.10 -18.39
N TYR A 169 17.95 18.48 -17.24
CA TYR A 169 16.93 19.51 -17.16
C TYR A 169 17.09 20.34 -15.88
N ARG A 170 16.60 21.57 -15.97
CA ARG A 170 16.40 22.47 -14.83
C ARG A 170 15.00 23.05 -14.90
N LEU A 171 14.21 22.78 -13.87
CA LEU A 171 12.89 23.34 -13.66
C LEU A 171 12.99 24.51 -12.68
N GLN A 172 12.54 25.67 -13.12
CA GLN A 172 12.52 26.90 -12.33
C GLN A 172 11.11 27.44 -12.29
N SER A 173 10.78 28.17 -11.22
CA SER A 173 9.53 28.94 -11.11
C SER A 173 9.77 30.22 -10.31
N SER A 174 8.70 30.90 -9.94
CA SER A 174 8.75 31.99 -8.95
C SER A 174 9.38 31.56 -7.60
N PHE A 175 9.47 30.26 -7.30
CA PHE A 175 10.18 29.70 -6.14
C PHE A 175 11.69 29.56 -6.32
N GLY A 176 12.23 29.89 -7.49
CA GLY A 176 13.61 29.59 -7.86
C GLY A 176 13.74 28.22 -8.54
N VAL A 177 14.89 27.56 -8.38
CA VAL A 177 15.09 26.19 -8.90
C VAL A 177 14.34 25.23 -7.98
N ILE A 178 13.41 24.45 -8.53
CA ILE A 178 12.60 23.49 -7.76
C ILE A 178 12.94 22.03 -8.08
N SER A 179 13.58 21.79 -9.24
CA SER A 179 14.09 20.47 -9.62
C SER A 179 15.19 20.64 -10.65
N GLU A 180 16.25 19.84 -10.52
CA GLU A 180 17.38 19.81 -11.44
C GLU A 180 17.97 18.40 -11.44
N GLY A 181 18.28 17.87 -12.62
CA GLY A 181 18.87 16.54 -12.74
C GLY A 181 18.82 16.02 -14.17
N SER A 182 18.90 14.70 -14.30
CA SER A 182 18.85 14.01 -15.60
C SER A 182 17.64 13.08 -15.68
N PHE A 183 17.13 12.88 -16.88
CA PHE A 183 16.17 11.81 -17.13
C PHE A 183 16.81 10.45 -16.91
N TYR A 184 16.07 9.54 -16.27
CA TYR A 184 16.48 8.14 -16.18
C TYR A 184 16.52 7.52 -17.58
N PRO A 185 17.41 6.54 -17.84
CA PRO A 185 17.46 5.85 -19.13
C PRO A 185 16.11 5.28 -19.58
N GLU A 186 15.33 4.76 -18.63
CA GLU A 186 13.98 4.24 -18.88
C GLU A 186 13.02 5.33 -19.38
N SER A 187 13.18 6.57 -18.90
CA SER A 187 12.40 7.72 -19.36
C SER A 187 12.68 8.02 -20.83
N ILE A 188 13.95 8.00 -21.26
CA ILE A 188 14.33 8.21 -22.67
C ILE A 188 13.69 7.13 -23.56
N ILE A 189 13.67 5.86 -23.11
CA ILE A 189 12.98 4.78 -23.81
C ILE A 189 11.47 5.04 -23.90
N ASN A 190 10.84 5.60 -22.85
CA ASN A 190 9.43 5.98 -22.93
C ASN A 190 9.16 7.01 -24.05
N PHE A 191 10.02 8.02 -24.21
CA PHE A 191 9.92 8.98 -25.33
C PHE A 191 10.16 8.32 -26.68
N CYS A 192 11.12 7.40 -26.78
CA CYS A 192 11.36 6.63 -28.01
C CYS A 192 10.13 5.80 -28.39
N GLY A 193 9.49 5.13 -27.42
CA GLY A 193 8.27 4.36 -27.62
C GLY A 193 7.07 5.23 -28.04
N PHE A 194 6.94 6.42 -27.44
CA PHE A 194 5.95 7.42 -27.84
C PHE A 194 6.18 7.90 -29.28
N TYR A 195 7.42 8.27 -29.63
CA TYR A 195 7.77 8.69 -30.98
C TYR A 195 7.53 7.58 -32.01
N ASN A 196 7.93 6.36 -31.68
CA ASN A 196 7.72 5.18 -32.51
C ASN A 196 6.22 4.93 -32.78
N SER A 197 5.40 5.09 -31.74
CA SER A 197 3.96 4.85 -31.79
C SER A 197 3.21 5.81 -32.73
N LEU A 198 3.67 7.06 -32.83
CA LEU A 198 2.94 8.14 -33.50
C LEU A 198 3.55 8.58 -34.83
N PHE A 199 4.88 8.59 -34.95
CA PHE A 199 5.57 9.21 -36.07
C PHE A 199 6.33 8.21 -36.95
N ASP A 200 7.09 7.27 -36.36
CA ASP A 200 7.86 6.27 -37.11
C ASP A 200 7.97 4.92 -36.39
N ASN A 201 7.14 3.95 -36.80
CA ASN A 201 7.10 2.61 -36.18
C ASN A 201 8.36 1.75 -36.39
N SER A 202 9.32 2.21 -37.20
CA SER A 202 10.62 1.57 -37.38
C SER A 202 11.70 2.11 -36.45
N PHE A 203 11.51 3.32 -35.91
CA PHE A 203 12.48 4.01 -35.08
C PHE A 203 12.80 3.24 -33.78
N LYS A 204 14.06 2.85 -33.58
CA LYS A 204 14.57 2.13 -32.39
C LYS A 204 13.71 0.94 -31.94
N ARG A 205 13.05 0.28 -32.88
CA ARG A 205 12.06 -0.76 -32.59
C ARG A 205 12.62 -1.89 -31.73
N ASP A 206 13.81 -2.38 -32.06
CA ASP A 206 14.43 -3.52 -31.35
C ASP A 206 14.80 -3.16 -29.90
N GLU A 207 15.28 -1.93 -29.67
CA GLU A 207 15.58 -1.41 -28.33
C GLU A 207 14.31 -1.32 -27.47
N ILE A 208 13.22 -0.79 -28.05
CA ILE A 208 11.91 -0.66 -27.40
C ILE A 208 11.33 -2.03 -27.04
N ILE A 209 11.37 -3.00 -27.96
CA ILE A 209 10.89 -4.37 -27.70
C ILE A 209 11.71 -5.01 -26.59
N SER A 210 13.05 -4.88 -26.66
CA SER A 210 13.94 -5.43 -25.63
C SER A 210 13.64 -4.84 -24.25
N ALA A 211 13.31 -3.55 -24.16
CA ALA A 211 12.91 -2.90 -22.92
C ALA A 211 11.59 -3.49 -22.37
N ILE A 212 10.57 -3.65 -23.21
CA ILE A 212 9.30 -4.29 -22.82
C ILE A 212 9.53 -5.72 -22.30
N GLU A 213 10.33 -6.52 -23.01
CA GLU A 213 10.61 -7.90 -22.61
C GLU A 213 11.37 -7.99 -21.29
N LYS A 214 12.31 -7.07 -21.05
CA LYS A 214 13.03 -6.95 -19.79
C LYS A 214 12.06 -6.64 -18.64
N GLU A 215 11.19 -5.64 -18.80
CA GLU A 215 10.18 -5.28 -17.80
C GLU A 215 9.24 -6.45 -17.49
N GLU A 216 8.75 -7.16 -18.51
CA GLU A 216 7.87 -8.33 -18.34
C GLU A 216 8.56 -9.47 -17.59
N LYS A 217 9.86 -9.68 -17.85
CA LYS A 217 10.66 -10.70 -17.16
C LYS A 217 10.84 -10.33 -15.69
N GLU A 218 11.14 -9.08 -15.40
CA GLU A 218 11.29 -8.55 -14.03
C GLU A 218 9.96 -8.61 -13.26
N GLU A 219 8.84 -8.26 -13.90
CA GLU A 219 7.51 -8.35 -13.28
C GLU A 219 7.13 -9.80 -12.98
N LYS A 220 7.38 -10.74 -13.90
CA LYS A 220 7.16 -12.18 -13.66
C LYS A 220 8.03 -12.69 -12.51
N ALA A 221 9.29 -12.25 -12.42
CA ALA A 221 10.17 -12.61 -11.32
C ALA A 221 9.66 -12.06 -9.98
N ARG A 222 9.19 -10.80 -9.95
CA ARG A 222 8.61 -10.16 -8.77
C ARG A 222 7.36 -10.91 -8.28
N LYS A 223 6.39 -11.18 -9.17
CA LYS A 223 5.17 -11.93 -8.84
C LYS A 223 5.47 -13.32 -8.28
N ARG A 224 6.49 -14.01 -8.81
CA ARG A 224 6.93 -15.31 -8.29
C ARG A 224 7.49 -15.19 -6.87
N ARG A 225 8.26 -14.15 -6.57
CA ARG A 225 8.80 -13.89 -5.21
C ARG A 225 7.67 -13.57 -4.23
N GLU A 226 6.77 -12.65 -4.57
CA GLU A 226 5.62 -12.29 -3.75
C GLU A 226 4.71 -13.50 -3.48
N ALA A 227 4.48 -14.37 -4.47
CA ALA A 227 3.71 -15.59 -4.28
C ALA A 227 4.40 -16.59 -3.34
N GLN A 228 5.73 -16.69 -3.40
CA GLN A 228 6.50 -17.53 -2.48
C GLN A 228 6.49 -16.98 -1.05
N GLU A 229 6.58 -15.66 -0.88
CA GLU A 229 6.50 -14.99 0.43
C GLU A 229 5.13 -15.20 1.07
N LYS A 230 4.04 -14.92 0.33
CA LYS A 230 2.67 -15.18 0.78
C LYS A 230 2.43 -16.64 1.16
N LYS A 231 2.98 -17.58 0.38
CA LYS A 231 2.88 -19.01 0.70
C LYS A 231 3.58 -19.34 2.02
N LYS A 232 4.76 -18.78 2.27
CA LYS A 232 5.50 -18.96 3.53
C LYS A 232 4.78 -18.34 4.72
N GLU A 233 4.19 -17.15 4.55
CA GLU A 233 3.39 -16.50 5.60
C GLU A 233 2.18 -17.35 5.96
N LEU A 234 1.45 -17.86 4.96
CA LEU A 234 0.30 -18.73 5.18
C LEU A 234 0.68 -20.07 5.85
N GLU A 235 1.84 -20.64 5.50
CA GLU A 235 2.36 -21.84 6.17
C GLU A 235 2.68 -21.58 7.65
N LYS A 236 3.30 -20.44 7.97
CA LYS A 236 3.57 -20.03 9.36
C LYS A 236 2.30 -19.77 10.16
N GLU A 237 1.30 -19.12 9.57
CA GLU A 237 0.00 -18.88 10.23
C GLU A 237 -0.68 -20.21 10.59
N LYS A 238 -0.67 -21.18 9.67
CA LYS A 238 -1.21 -22.52 9.91
C LYS A 238 -0.46 -23.29 10.99
N GLU A 239 0.86 -23.15 11.06
CA GLU A 239 1.67 -23.75 12.13
C GLU A 239 1.31 -23.13 13.48
N LEU A 240 1.20 -21.80 13.56
CA LEU A 240 0.81 -21.09 14.78
C LEU A 240 -0.62 -21.45 15.23
N GLU A 241 -1.57 -21.60 14.31
CA GLU A 241 -2.92 -22.06 14.62
C GLU A 241 -2.93 -23.48 15.19
N LYS A 242 -2.17 -24.40 14.59
CA LYS A 242 -2.02 -25.77 15.11
C LYS A 242 -1.40 -25.81 16.50
N GLU A 243 -0.39 -24.97 16.75
CA GLU A 243 0.22 -24.85 18.08
C GLU A 243 -0.78 -24.34 19.13
N LYS A 244 -1.58 -23.32 18.79
CA LYS A 244 -2.65 -22.82 19.68
C LYS A 244 -3.73 -23.88 19.95
N GLU A 245 -4.13 -24.64 18.93
CA GLU A 245 -5.08 -25.75 19.11
C GLU A 245 -4.54 -26.84 20.04
N LEU A 246 -3.25 -27.18 19.91
CA LEU A 246 -2.57 -28.13 20.77
C LEU A 246 -2.46 -27.63 22.22
N GLU A 247 -2.16 -26.35 22.43
CA GLU A 247 -2.16 -25.73 23.77
C GLU A 247 -3.54 -25.79 24.43
N ILE A 248 -4.61 -25.40 23.72
CA ILE A 248 -5.98 -25.44 24.22
C ILE A 248 -6.39 -26.88 24.60
N LYS A 249 -6.01 -27.86 23.76
CA LYS A 249 -6.28 -29.27 24.02
C LYS A 249 -5.53 -29.79 25.26
N ASN A 250 -4.30 -29.33 25.50
CA ASN A 250 -3.53 -29.71 26.68
C ASN A 250 -3.98 -28.99 27.96
N THR A 251 -4.53 -27.78 27.88
CA THR A 251 -5.11 -27.10 29.05
C THR A 251 -6.45 -27.69 29.49
N SER A 252 -7.22 -28.27 28.56
CA SER A 252 -8.51 -28.91 28.89
C SER A 252 -8.36 -30.30 29.53
N SER A 253 -7.22 -30.97 29.33
CA SER A 253 -6.94 -32.28 29.96
C SER A 253 -6.37 -32.17 31.39
N ASN A 254 -5.91 -30.99 31.83
CA ASN A 254 -5.43 -30.74 33.20
C ASN A 254 -6.47 -29.99 34.10
N SER A 255 -7.59 -30.68 34.34
CA SER A 255 -8.15 -30.96 35.69
C SER A 255 -8.36 -29.84 36.75
N SER A 256 -8.74 -28.60 36.41
CA SER A 256 -9.13 -27.61 37.44
C SER A 256 -10.58 -27.10 37.33
N CYS A 257 -11.35 -27.38 38.38
CA CYS A 257 -12.65 -26.74 38.64
C CYS A 257 -12.36 -25.42 39.39
N PHE A 258 -11.92 -24.40 38.65
CA PHE A 258 -11.34 -23.15 39.17
C PHE A 258 -12.21 -22.46 40.22
N VAL A 259 -13.52 -22.34 39.96
CA VAL A 259 -14.46 -21.61 40.84
C VAL A 259 -14.75 -22.37 42.14
N VAL A 260 -14.92 -23.70 42.07
CA VAL A 260 -15.18 -24.53 43.26
C VAL A 260 -13.92 -24.62 44.12
N THR A 261 -12.75 -24.72 43.49
CA THR A 261 -11.45 -24.70 44.18
C THR A 261 -11.23 -23.37 44.91
N ALA A 262 -11.48 -22.24 44.25
CA ALA A 262 -11.35 -20.90 44.86
C ALA A 262 -12.34 -20.65 46.01
N THR A 263 -13.45 -21.40 46.05
CA THR A 263 -14.47 -21.30 47.10
C THR A 263 -14.14 -22.16 48.32
N MET A 264 -13.50 -23.31 48.11
CA MET A 264 -13.14 -24.27 49.17
C MET A 264 -11.75 -24.01 49.76
N ASP A 265 -10.93 -23.23 49.07
CA ASP A 265 -9.51 -23.01 49.37
C ASP A 265 -8.69 -24.32 49.51
N ASP A 266 -9.19 -25.42 48.91
CA ASP A 266 -8.55 -26.72 48.87
C ASP A 266 -8.89 -27.44 47.57
N VAL A 267 -7.86 -27.74 46.78
CA VAL A 267 -7.95 -28.46 45.50
C VAL A 267 -8.43 -29.90 45.66
N ASN A 268 -8.18 -30.50 46.84
CA ASN A 268 -8.50 -31.88 47.17
C ASN A 268 -9.81 -32.04 47.97
N HIS A 269 -10.53 -30.94 48.19
CA HIS A 269 -11.77 -30.96 48.94
C HIS A 269 -12.77 -31.97 48.32
N PRO A 270 -13.47 -32.80 49.11
CA PRO A 270 -14.41 -33.80 48.60
C PRO A 270 -15.44 -33.23 47.62
N THR A 271 -15.96 -32.03 47.90
CA THR A 271 -16.87 -31.31 47.00
C THR A 271 -16.23 -31.05 45.63
N VAL A 272 -14.96 -30.64 45.56
CA VAL A 272 -14.27 -30.41 44.29
C VAL A 272 -14.18 -31.71 43.49
N LYS A 273 -13.95 -32.85 44.15
CA LYS A 273 -13.95 -34.18 43.51
C LYS A 273 -15.33 -34.55 42.97
N ASP A 274 -16.40 -34.30 43.72
CA ASP A 274 -17.77 -34.58 43.28
C ASP A 274 -18.14 -33.75 42.05
N PHE A 275 -17.79 -32.46 42.02
CA PHE A 275 -18.00 -31.61 40.83
C PHE A 275 -17.20 -32.08 39.61
N ARG A 276 -15.98 -32.61 39.81
CA ARG A 276 -15.19 -33.22 38.72
C ARG A 276 -15.86 -34.49 38.19
N LEU A 277 -16.31 -35.39 39.09
CA LEU A 277 -17.04 -36.59 38.70
C LEU A 277 -18.34 -36.28 37.97
N PHE A 278 -19.08 -35.26 38.40
CA PHE A 278 -20.28 -34.81 37.71
C PHE A 278 -19.97 -34.28 36.30
N ARG A 279 -18.92 -33.46 36.16
CA ARG A 279 -18.45 -32.97 34.87
C ARG A 279 -18.12 -34.13 33.93
N ASP A 280 -17.33 -35.07 34.41
CA ASP A 280 -16.76 -36.14 33.59
C ASP A 280 -17.82 -37.15 33.16
N ASN A 281 -18.72 -37.53 34.06
CA ASN A 281 -19.71 -38.58 33.80
C ASN A 281 -21.04 -38.07 33.22
N PHE A 282 -21.37 -36.78 33.37
CA PHE A 282 -22.67 -36.25 32.95
C PHE A 282 -22.61 -35.05 32.01
N LEU A 283 -21.64 -34.14 32.15
CA LEU A 283 -21.56 -32.95 31.29
C LEU A 283 -20.76 -33.23 30.01
N LEU A 284 -19.70 -34.02 30.07
CA LEU A 284 -18.90 -34.37 28.89
C LEU A 284 -19.58 -35.37 27.96
N THR A 285 -20.68 -36.02 28.38
CA THR A 285 -21.37 -37.06 27.60
C THR A 285 -22.32 -36.51 26.54
N ASN A 286 -22.67 -35.22 26.56
CA ASN A 286 -23.59 -34.60 25.61
C ASN A 286 -23.12 -33.21 25.14
N ASN A 287 -23.59 -32.78 23.96
CA ASN A 287 -23.13 -31.53 23.33
C ASN A 287 -23.51 -30.28 24.13
N THR A 288 -24.66 -30.28 24.80
CA THR A 288 -25.10 -29.17 25.67
C THR A 288 -24.17 -28.99 26.87
N GLY A 289 -23.78 -30.09 27.52
CA GLY A 289 -22.85 -30.08 28.63
C GLY A 289 -21.42 -29.68 28.22
N LYS A 290 -20.96 -30.10 27.03
CA LYS A 290 -19.69 -29.63 26.45
C LYS A 290 -19.68 -28.11 26.21
N TYR A 291 -20.77 -27.55 25.68
CA TYR A 291 -20.90 -26.10 25.49
C TYR A 291 -20.90 -25.33 26.83
N PHE A 292 -21.59 -25.86 27.84
CA PHE A 292 -21.56 -25.29 29.19
C PHE A 292 -20.15 -25.28 29.78
N ILE A 293 -19.39 -26.38 29.60
CA ILE A 293 -18.00 -26.49 30.05
C ILE A 293 -17.10 -25.46 29.34
N ASP A 294 -17.30 -25.22 28.04
CA ASP A 294 -16.53 -24.23 27.28
C ASP A 294 -16.73 -22.80 27.82
N ILE A 295 -17.99 -22.41 28.07
CA ILE A 295 -18.30 -21.13 28.73
C ILE A 295 -17.67 -21.05 30.12
N TYR A 296 -17.77 -22.13 30.89
CA TYR A 296 -17.19 -22.22 32.22
C TYR A 296 -15.67 -22.02 32.20
N TYR A 297 -14.95 -22.62 31.25
CA TYR A 297 -13.49 -22.44 31.14
C TYR A 297 -13.08 -21.07 30.62
N LYS A 298 -13.92 -20.42 29.80
CA LYS A 298 -13.67 -19.05 29.32
C LYS A 298 -13.83 -18.00 30.42
N LEU A 299 -14.88 -18.12 31.24
CA LEU A 299 -15.23 -17.09 32.24
C LEU A 299 -14.78 -17.45 33.67
N GLY A 300 -14.69 -18.74 33.98
CA GLY A 300 -14.41 -19.26 35.32
C GLY A 300 -13.12 -18.75 35.96
N PRO A 301 -11.97 -18.67 35.24
CA PRO A 301 -10.72 -18.17 35.82
C PRO A 301 -10.81 -16.73 36.34
N TYR A 302 -11.56 -15.86 35.66
CA TYR A 302 -11.74 -14.46 36.07
C TYR A 302 -12.48 -14.36 37.40
N PHE A 303 -13.61 -15.08 37.53
CA PHE A 303 -14.39 -15.09 38.77
C PHE A 303 -13.66 -15.79 39.91
N ALA A 304 -12.94 -16.87 39.64
CA ALA A 304 -12.15 -17.59 40.64
C ALA A 304 -11.10 -16.67 41.30
N LYS A 305 -10.43 -15.82 40.52
CA LYS A 305 -9.45 -14.85 41.03
C LYS A 305 -10.10 -13.79 41.94
N ILE A 306 -11.30 -13.33 41.63
CA ILE A 306 -12.02 -12.35 42.45
C ILE A 306 -12.48 -12.97 43.77
N ILE A 307 -12.99 -14.21 43.71
CA ILE A 307 -13.48 -14.94 44.88
C ILE A 307 -12.33 -15.26 45.84
N SER A 308 -11.18 -15.73 45.33
CA SER A 308 -10.05 -16.12 46.19
C SER A 308 -9.45 -14.95 46.98
N LEU A 309 -9.55 -13.72 46.47
CA LEU A 309 -9.02 -12.52 47.14
C LEU A 309 -9.88 -12.03 48.33
N HIS A 310 -11.15 -12.47 48.44
CA HIS A 310 -12.09 -11.93 49.42
C HIS A 310 -12.82 -13.05 50.19
N PRO A 311 -12.49 -13.28 51.49
CA PRO A 311 -13.12 -14.32 52.31
C PRO A 311 -14.66 -14.24 52.42
N ILE A 312 -15.22 -13.02 52.32
CA ILE A 312 -16.67 -12.80 52.32
C ILE A 312 -17.29 -13.35 51.02
N LEU A 313 -16.65 -13.10 49.87
CA LEU A 313 -17.10 -13.62 48.58
C LEU A 313 -16.98 -15.14 48.53
N GLN A 314 -15.94 -15.73 49.11
CA GLN A 314 -15.84 -17.20 49.22
C GLN A 314 -17.05 -17.79 49.95
N LYS A 315 -17.41 -17.26 51.12
CA LYS A 315 -18.56 -17.74 51.91
C LYS A 315 -19.90 -17.53 51.19
N LEU A 316 -20.08 -16.39 50.53
CA LEU A 316 -21.29 -16.11 49.75
C LEU A 316 -21.40 -17.02 48.53
N SER A 317 -20.32 -17.16 47.76
CA SER A 317 -20.26 -18.05 46.61
C SER A 317 -20.52 -19.50 47.00
N TYR A 318 -19.98 -19.94 48.14
CA TYR A 318 -20.26 -21.26 48.70
C TYR A 318 -21.75 -21.43 49.01
N SER A 319 -22.32 -20.52 49.80
CA SER A 319 -23.69 -20.67 50.31
C SER A 319 -24.75 -20.52 49.23
N LEU A 320 -24.55 -19.60 48.27
CA LEU A 320 -25.55 -19.26 47.27
C LEU A 320 -25.49 -20.16 46.03
N PHE A 321 -24.30 -20.61 45.64
CA PHE A 321 -24.12 -21.34 44.38
C PHE A 321 -23.58 -22.73 44.59
N ILE A 322 -22.44 -22.90 45.30
CA ILE A 322 -21.77 -24.20 45.36
C ILE A 322 -22.56 -25.22 46.18
N LYS A 323 -23.03 -24.87 47.37
CA LYS A 323 -23.77 -25.76 48.28
C LYS A 323 -25.10 -26.28 47.67
N PRO A 324 -25.99 -25.44 47.12
CA PRO A 324 -27.23 -25.96 46.53
C PRO A 324 -26.96 -26.84 45.31
N ILE A 325 -26.01 -26.46 44.46
CA ILE A 325 -25.64 -27.26 43.29
C ILE A 325 -24.98 -28.58 43.73
N HIS A 326 -24.11 -28.56 44.74
CA HIS A 326 -23.45 -29.77 45.26
C HIS A 326 -24.49 -30.78 45.77
N ASN A 327 -25.50 -30.33 46.51
CA ASN A 327 -26.58 -31.21 46.97
C ASN A 327 -27.35 -31.82 45.79
N LEU A 328 -27.66 -31.04 44.75
CA LEU A 328 -28.39 -31.52 43.56
C LEU A 328 -27.58 -32.52 42.73
N ILE A 329 -26.26 -32.35 42.62
CA ILE A 329 -25.41 -33.29 41.87
C ILE A 329 -25.07 -34.52 42.69
N ARG A 330 -25.00 -34.42 44.02
CA ARG A 330 -24.65 -35.52 44.91
C ARG A 330 -25.62 -36.69 44.77
N ASP A 331 -26.92 -36.40 44.77
CA ASP A 331 -27.95 -37.43 44.58
C ASP A 331 -27.78 -38.15 43.23
N LYS A 332 -27.43 -37.42 42.16
CA LYS A 332 -27.16 -38.00 40.83
C LYS A 332 -25.87 -38.81 40.76
N ILE A 333 -24.82 -38.40 41.48
CA ILE A 333 -23.55 -39.14 41.57
C ILE A 333 -23.74 -40.44 42.35
N ASP A 334 -24.50 -40.40 43.45
CA ASP A 334 -24.76 -41.56 44.30
C ASP A 334 -25.65 -42.61 43.59
N THR A 335 -26.53 -42.17 42.68
CA THR A 335 -27.32 -43.08 41.81
C THR A 335 -26.49 -43.71 40.68
N TYR A 336 -25.30 -43.17 40.37
CA TYR A 336 -24.40 -43.70 39.33
C TYR A 336 -23.35 -44.66 39.90
N LYS A 337 -23.13 -44.64 41.22
CA LYS A 337 -22.19 -45.54 41.92
C LYS A 337 -22.82 -46.85 42.39
N ASN A 338 -24.15 -46.94 42.39
CA ASN A 338 -24.94 -48.17 42.58
C ASN A 338 -25.46 -48.64 41.22
#